data_AF-A0A2J6HIM3-F1
#
_entry.id   AF-A0A2J6HIM3-F1
#
_cell.length_a   1.000
_cell.length_b   1.000
_cell.length_c   1.000
_cell.angle_alpha   90.00
_cell.angle_beta   90.00
_cell.angle_gamma   90.00
#
_symmetry.space_group_name_H-M   'P 1'
#
loop_
_entity.id
_entity.type
_entity.pdbx_description
1 polymer ?
#
loop_
_entity_poly.entity_id
_entity_poly.type
_entity_poly.pdbx_seq_one_letter_code
_entity_poly.pdbx_strand_id
1 'polypeptide(L)'
;MKKYILISLLALAQTLAVSAQQSTTGEIPPAGIDLIGHVTKNSTDIQAQYLIAGVPAYYWRYGCGPTALGMVLGYYDEHGLPEIFPGSSATQTPAVQQAIASTEHYNDYSLPLDYYPNLINDLSELPTGDEHTDNCIADYMATSQSFEGNYYGWSWSSDIINAHTQFLSNETPYTGTCQYYAFASFSFASFMAQMDANKPMMALVDTDDDGFTDHFITLIGYKQEAGTNYYACYQTWDYTVHYYEYAQIAVGQPWGIYSVYTFTVNGGSSIDEPEIELSLYPNPVSEMLTINSADLNGQDVTIYVFNTTGQLVLQHANEMYGSLQIDVSGLDAGVYMMQIQYADGVVNREIVIQ
;
A
#
# COMPACT_ATOMS: atom_id res chain seq x y z
N MET A 1 69.39 9.81 -15.33
CA MET A 1 68.61 8.89 -16.19
C MET A 1 67.59 8.18 -15.33
N LYS A 2 66.29 8.36 -15.61
CA LYS A 2 65.13 7.50 -15.26
C LYS A 2 64.84 7.32 -13.74
N LYS A 3 63.62 7.46 -13.21
CA LYS A 3 62.26 7.63 -13.75
C LYS A 3 61.41 8.25 -12.63
N TYR A 4 60.57 9.23 -12.97
CA TYR A 4 59.47 9.68 -12.14
C TYR A 4 58.43 8.55 -12.06
N ILE A 5 57.98 8.20 -10.85
CA ILE A 5 56.76 7.44 -10.64
C ILE A 5 55.74 8.46 -10.14
N LEU A 6 54.83 8.86 -11.02
CA LEU A 6 53.57 9.48 -10.62
C LEU A 6 52.79 8.43 -9.83
N ILE A 7 52.57 8.69 -8.54
CA ILE A 7 51.53 8.00 -7.78
C ILE A 7 50.25 8.77 -8.06
N SER A 8 49.40 8.19 -8.90
CA SER A 8 48.02 8.61 -9.09
C SER A 8 47.31 8.55 -7.74
N LEU A 9 46.77 9.69 -7.27
CA LEU A 9 45.73 9.67 -6.25
C LEU A 9 44.54 8.91 -6.84
N LEU A 10 44.37 7.65 -6.44
CA LEU A 10 43.06 7.02 -6.48
C LEU A 10 42.21 7.76 -5.46
N ALA A 11 41.23 8.52 -5.93
CA ALA A 11 40.10 8.90 -5.10
C ALA A 11 39.41 7.60 -4.69
N LEU A 12 39.62 7.17 -3.45
CA LEU A 12 38.72 6.22 -2.81
C LEU A 12 37.38 6.94 -2.71
N ALA A 13 36.46 6.62 -3.62
CA ALA A 13 35.04 6.81 -3.34
C ALA A 13 34.76 5.96 -2.09
N GLN A 14 34.69 6.59 -0.92
CA GLN A 14 34.09 5.95 0.23
C GLN A 14 32.65 5.66 -0.16
N THR A 15 32.32 4.40 -0.41
CA THR A 15 30.94 3.94 -0.34
C THR A 15 30.54 4.17 1.11
N LEU A 16 29.80 5.26 1.38
CA LEU A 16 29.12 5.42 2.65
C LEU A 16 28.30 4.15 2.86
N ALA A 17 28.70 3.33 3.83
CA ALA A 17 27.94 2.16 4.20
C ALA A 17 26.59 2.68 4.68
N VAL A 18 25.53 2.30 3.98
CA VAL A 18 24.15 2.54 4.41
C VAL A 18 23.93 1.69 5.65
N SER A 19 23.72 2.33 6.80
CA SER A 19 23.38 1.64 8.06
C SER A 19 21.87 1.73 8.27
N ALA A 20 21.20 0.63 8.57
CA ALA A 20 19.83 0.71 9.07
C ALA A 20 19.79 1.62 10.31
N GLN A 21 18.75 2.43 10.42
CA GLN A 21 18.40 3.26 11.56
C GLN A 21 16.99 2.94 12.08
N GLN A 22 16.68 3.31 13.32
CA GLN A 22 15.37 3.13 13.94
C GLN A 22 14.57 4.43 13.92
N SER A 23 13.26 4.33 13.85
CA SER A 23 12.42 5.40 14.41
C SER A 23 12.49 5.36 15.94
N THR A 24 12.49 6.52 16.59
CA THR A 24 12.69 6.66 18.04
C THR A 24 11.52 7.34 18.76
N THR A 25 10.43 7.64 18.06
CA THR A 25 9.30 8.42 18.57
C THR A 25 8.01 7.59 18.67
N GLY A 26 7.15 7.98 19.62
CA GLY A 26 5.90 7.27 19.94
C GLY A 26 4.62 8.06 19.58
N GLU A 27 3.51 7.66 20.21
CA GLU A 27 2.18 8.23 19.99
C GLU A 27 2.09 9.74 20.29
N ILE A 28 2.87 10.21 21.26
CA ILE A 28 2.92 11.61 21.65
C ILE A 28 4.17 12.23 21.02
N PRO A 29 4.03 13.27 20.17
CA PRO A 29 5.19 13.93 19.59
C PRO A 29 6.09 14.53 20.68
N PRO A 30 7.43 14.42 20.55
CA PRO A 30 8.38 15.04 21.46
C PRO A 30 8.14 16.55 21.63
N ALA A 31 8.47 17.07 22.82
CA ALA A 31 8.32 18.49 23.08
C ALA A 31 9.35 19.31 22.28
N GLY A 32 8.89 20.36 21.59
CA GLY A 32 9.76 21.33 20.93
C GLY A 32 9.95 21.13 19.43
N ILE A 33 9.42 20.05 18.84
CA ILE A 33 9.46 19.82 17.39
C ILE A 33 8.45 20.70 16.64
N ASP A 34 8.74 21.00 15.38
CA ASP A 34 7.84 21.77 14.51
C ASP A 34 6.72 20.88 13.93
N LEU A 35 5.56 20.85 14.60
CA LEU A 35 4.37 20.12 14.11
C LEU A 35 3.55 20.90 13.08
N ILE A 36 3.87 22.16 12.80
CA ILE A 36 3.10 22.98 11.86
C ILE A 36 3.68 22.85 10.47
N GLY A 37 5.00 22.94 10.37
CA GLY A 37 5.73 23.01 9.12
C GLY A 37 5.53 24.35 8.40
N HIS A 38 5.93 24.36 7.13
CA HIS A 38 5.93 25.55 6.30
C HIS A 38 4.54 25.99 5.85
N VAL A 39 4.21 27.26 6.14
CA VAL A 39 2.96 27.91 5.72
C VAL A 39 3.26 28.95 4.64
N THR A 40 2.72 28.71 3.44
CA THR A 40 2.81 29.65 2.32
C THR A 40 2.14 30.98 2.69
N LYS A 41 2.92 32.06 2.67
CA LYS A 41 2.42 33.42 2.97
C LYS A 41 1.83 34.11 1.75
N ASN A 42 2.36 33.80 0.57
CA ASN A 42 1.96 34.41 -0.68
C ASN A 42 1.96 33.37 -1.81
N SER A 43 0.78 33.07 -2.34
CA SER A 43 0.61 32.08 -3.41
C SER A 43 1.38 32.41 -4.70
N THR A 44 1.76 33.68 -4.94
CA THR A 44 2.56 34.03 -6.12
C THR A 44 3.99 33.52 -6.05
N ASP A 45 4.45 33.13 -4.86
CA ASP A 45 5.81 32.65 -4.64
C ASP A 45 5.93 31.15 -4.95
N ILE A 46 4.81 30.46 -5.22
CA ILE A 46 4.78 29.04 -5.59
C ILE A 46 5.11 28.90 -7.08
N GLN A 47 6.23 28.23 -7.38
CA GLN A 47 6.63 27.91 -8.75
C GLN A 47 5.97 26.62 -9.25
N ALA A 48 5.82 25.63 -8.37
CA ALA A 48 5.18 24.35 -8.67
C ALA A 48 4.61 23.74 -7.38
N GLN A 49 3.51 23.00 -7.49
CA GLN A 49 2.99 22.20 -6.40
C GLN A 49 2.17 21.04 -6.95
N TYR A 50 2.21 19.92 -6.23
CA TYR A 50 1.36 18.77 -6.49
C TYR A 50 1.03 18.09 -5.18
N LEU A 51 -0.21 17.60 -5.06
CA LEU A 51 -0.65 16.80 -3.94
C LEU A 51 -1.43 15.62 -4.53
N ILE A 52 -1.00 14.40 -4.20
CA ILE A 52 -1.70 13.18 -4.60
C ILE A 52 -3.09 13.23 -3.94
N ALA A 53 -4.13 13.22 -4.76
CA ALA A 53 -5.50 13.19 -4.26
C ALA A 53 -5.83 11.79 -3.73
N GLY A 54 -6.54 11.72 -2.59
CA GLY A 54 -7.09 10.47 -2.10
C GLY A 54 -6.13 9.58 -1.30
N VAL A 55 -4.93 10.05 -0.93
CA VAL A 55 -4.14 9.35 0.10
C VAL A 55 -4.85 9.53 1.45
N PRO A 56 -5.24 8.45 2.15
CA PRO A 56 -5.93 8.58 3.42
C PRO A 56 -4.98 9.01 4.53
N ALA A 57 -5.47 9.82 5.45
CA ALA A 57 -4.74 10.22 6.64
C ALA A 57 -5.12 9.32 7.81
N TYR A 58 -4.14 8.66 8.43
CA TYR A 58 -4.34 7.84 9.61
C TYR A 58 -3.59 8.42 10.81
N TYR A 59 -4.16 8.26 12.00
CA TYR A 59 -3.50 8.62 13.24
C TYR A 59 -2.60 7.48 13.70
N TRP A 60 -1.56 7.81 14.45
CA TRP A 60 -0.56 6.89 14.98
C TRP A 60 -1.23 5.67 15.65
N ARG A 61 -0.86 4.47 15.22
CA ARG A 61 -1.41 3.20 15.70
C ARG A 61 -0.27 2.23 16.00
N TYR A 62 0.23 2.27 17.24
CA TYR A 62 1.30 1.43 17.80
C TYR A 62 2.64 1.45 17.07
N GLY A 63 2.84 2.40 16.16
CA GLY A 63 4.11 2.64 15.50
C GLY A 63 3.95 3.61 14.34
N CYS A 64 4.91 4.52 14.15
CA CYS A 64 4.87 5.46 13.03
C CYS A 64 5.12 4.76 11.69
N GLY A 65 6.05 3.80 11.66
CA GLY A 65 6.36 2.95 10.50
C GLY A 65 5.14 2.23 9.93
N PRO A 66 4.45 1.35 10.71
CA PRO A 66 3.30 0.62 10.21
C PRO A 66 2.13 1.54 9.86
N THR A 67 1.94 2.65 10.61
CA THR A 67 0.88 3.63 10.30
C THR A 67 1.13 4.32 8.96
N ALA A 68 2.36 4.77 8.70
CA ALA A 68 2.74 5.43 7.46
C ALA A 68 2.61 4.47 6.26
N LEU A 69 3.06 3.22 6.40
CA LEU A 69 2.88 2.19 5.38
C LEU A 69 1.40 1.90 5.13
N GLY A 70 0.60 1.87 6.19
CA GLY A 70 -0.86 1.76 6.11
C GLY A 70 -1.47 2.82 5.20
N MET A 71 -1.05 4.09 5.30
CA MET A 71 -1.57 5.16 4.41
C MET A 71 -1.19 4.96 2.95
N VAL A 72 0.04 4.49 2.68
CA VAL A 72 0.48 4.16 1.31
C VAL A 72 -0.38 3.03 0.73
N LEU A 73 -0.60 1.97 1.51
CA LEU A 73 -1.43 0.84 1.09
C LEU A 73 -2.89 1.25 0.95
N GLY A 74 -3.39 2.12 1.83
CA GLY A 74 -4.78 2.60 1.79
C GLY A 74 -5.06 3.48 0.58
N TYR A 75 -4.03 4.16 0.06
CA TYR A 75 -4.14 4.82 -1.24
C TYR A 75 -4.39 3.79 -2.35
N TYR A 76 -3.60 2.72 -2.41
CA TYR A 76 -3.76 1.69 -3.44
C TYR A 76 -5.10 0.94 -3.34
N ASP A 77 -5.55 0.66 -2.12
CA ASP A 77 -6.85 0.01 -1.84
C ASP A 77 -8.02 0.81 -2.46
N GLU A 78 -8.01 2.12 -2.28
CA GLU A 78 -9.04 3.02 -2.85
C GLU A 78 -8.80 3.36 -4.33
N HIS A 79 -7.65 2.99 -4.91
CA HIS A 79 -7.23 3.38 -6.27
C HIS A 79 -6.85 2.18 -7.14
N GLY A 80 -7.82 1.28 -7.30
CA GLY A 80 -7.78 0.22 -8.32
C GLY A 80 -7.21 -1.11 -7.85
N LEU A 81 -6.87 -1.24 -6.56
CA LEU A 81 -6.40 -2.48 -5.95
C LEU A 81 -7.18 -2.76 -4.64
N PRO A 82 -8.51 -2.93 -4.71
CA PRO A 82 -9.35 -3.10 -3.52
C PRO A 82 -9.03 -4.40 -2.78
N GLU A 83 -9.44 -4.51 -1.50
CA GLU A 83 -9.23 -5.69 -0.65
C GLU A 83 -7.80 -5.84 -0.11
N ILE A 84 -7.01 -4.76 -0.12
CA ILE A 84 -5.82 -4.66 0.73
C ILE A 84 -6.25 -4.47 2.19
N PHE A 85 -7.33 -3.71 2.42
CA PHE A 85 -7.98 -3.61 3.73
C PHE A 85 -9.41 -4.15 3.68
N PRO A 86 -9.91 -4.77 4.76
CA PRO A 86 -11.32 -5.12 4.83
C PRO A 86 -12.21 -3.88 4.89
N GLY A 87 -13.04 -3.67 3.87
CA GLY A 87 -13.93 -2.52 3.76
C GLY A 87 -13.22 -1.29 3.21
N SER A 88 -13.72 -0.09 3.52
CA SER A 88 -13.10 1.15 3.02
C SER A 88 -11.88 1.54 3.85
N SER A 89 -10.82 1.94 3.16
CA SER A 89 -9.60 2.52 3.72
C SER A 89 -9.50 4.03 3.52
N ALA A 90 -10.56 4.70 3.05
CA ALA A 90 -10.60 6.17 2.93
C ALA A 90 -10.43 6.89 4.29
N THR A 91 -10.65 6.19 5.41
CA THR A 91 -10.42 6.68 6.78
C THR A 91 -9.87 5.57 7.66
N GLN A 92 -9.35 5.90 8.85
CA GLN A 92 -8.80 4.92 9.79
C GLN A 92 -9.90 4.13 10.52
N THR A 93 -10.59 3.25 9.79
CA THR A 93 -11.63 2.37 10.32
C THR A 93 -11.05 1.34 11.31
N PRO A 94 -11.89 0.66 12.12
CA PRO A 94 -11.40 -0.44 12.95
C PRO A 94 -10.67 -1.53 12.17
N ALA A 95 -11.10 -1.84 10.94
CA ALA A 95 -10.42 -2.83 10.10
C ALA A 95 -9.03 -2.35 9.67
N VAL A 96 -8.91 -1.08 9.26
CA VAL A 96 -7.61 -0.44 8.98
C VAL A 96 -6.72 -0.46 10.23
N GLN A 97 -7.27 -0.18 11.42
CA GLN A 97 -6.49 -0.23 12.66
C GLN A 97 -5.93 -1.63 12.94
N GLN A 98 -6.74 -2.67 12.71
CA GLN A 98 -6.30 -4.06 12.89
C GLN A 98 -5.21 -4.44 11.88
N ALA A 99 -5.34 -4.02 10.62
CA ALA A 99 -4.33 -4.27 9.61
C ALA A 99 -3.02 -3.48 9.82
N ILE A 100 -3.09 -2.28 10.40
CA ILE A 100 -1.88 -1.51 10.76
C ILE A 100 -1.15 -2.15 11.94
N ALA A 101 -1.86 -2.31 13.07
CA ALA A 101 -1.34 -2.98 14.25
C ALA A 101 -2.52 -3.63 14.99
N SER A 102 -2.57 -4.95 14.92
CA SER A 102 -3.65 -5.77 15.43
C SER A 102 -3.75 -5.72 16.96
N THR A 103 -4.87 -6.19 17.49
CA THR A 103 -5.03 -6.34 18.93
C THR A 103 -4.05 -7.38 19.48
N GLU A 104 -3.76 -8.43 18.72
CA GLU A 104 -2.76 -9.44 19.04
C GLU A 104 -1.35 -8.83 19.09
N HIS A 105 -0.92 -8.10 18.06
CA HIS A 105 0.34 -7.35 18.05
C HIS A 105 0.49 -6.43 19.28
N TYR A 106 -0.58 -5.72 19.63
CA TYR A 106 -0.59 -4.86 20.81
C TYR A 106 -0.34 -5.62 22.11
N ASN A 107 -0.98 -6.78 22.27
CA ASN A 107 -0.86 -7.57 23.50
C ASN A 107 0.51 -8.22 23.62
N ASP A 108 1.12 -8.61 22.49
CA ASP A 108 2.36 -9.37 22.47
C ASP A 108 3.59 -8.47 22.57
N TYR A 109 3.60 -7.31 21.89
CA TYR A 109 4.80 -6.49 21.71
C TYR A 109 4.60 -5.01 22.05
N SER A 110 3.44 -4.44 21.72
CA SER A 110 3.25 -2.97 21.74
C SER A 110 2.52 -2.46 22.99
N LEU A 111 2.72 -3.07 24.16
CA LEU A 111 2.29 -2.47 25.42
C LEU A 111 3.21 -1.29 25.76
N PRO A 112 2.70 -0.09 26.13
CA PRO A 112 3.50 1.12 26.35
C PRO A 112 4.23 1.10 27.71
N LEU A 113 5.03 0.04 27.94
CA LEU A 113 5.68 -0.26 29.21
C LEU A 113 7.16 0.15 29.21
N ASP A 114 7.78 0.29 28.05
CA ASP A 114 9.19 0.62 27.92
C ASP A 114 9.44 1.89 27.09
N TYR A 115 10.58 2.52 27.40
CA TYR A 115 11.06 3.74 26.77
C TYR A 115 12.57 3.79 26.91
N TYR A 116 13.26 4.33 25.90
CA TYR A 116 14.72 4.45 25.93
C TYR A 116 15.21 5.15 27.21
N PRO A 117 16.24 4.63 27.90
CA PRO A 117 17.10 3.49 27.52
C PRO A 117 16.73 2.15 28.16
N ASN A 118 15.51 1.99 28.71
CA ASN A 118 15.13 0.80 29.48
C ASN A 118 14.16 -0.05 28.68
N LEU A 119 14.68 -0.98 27.88
CA LEU A 119 13.88 -1.93 27.09
C LEU A 119 13.37 -3.07 27.98
N ILE A 120 12.12 -3.50 27.78
CA ILE A 120 11.53 -4.62 28.51
C ILE A 120 11.30 -5.77 27.54
N ASN A 121 11.75 -6.97 27.91
CA ASN A 121 11.49 -8.17 27.12
C ASN A 121 9.99 -8.46 27.02
N ASP A 122 9.53 -8.70 25.79
CA ASP A 122 8.15 -9.01 25.41
C ASP A 122 8.06 -10.44 24.80
N LEU A 123 6.95 -10.77 24.12
CA LEU A 123 6.77 -12.11 23.54
C LEU A 123 7.61 -12.36 22.27
N SER A 124 8.40 -11.40 21.78
CA SER A 124 9.35 -11.67 20.69
C SER A 124 10.60 -12.42 21.18
N GLU A 125 10.77 -12.51 22.50
CA GLU A 125 11.89 -13.21 23.16
C GLU A 125 11.56 -14.68 23.45
N LEU A 126 12.54 -15.45 23.95
CA LEU A 126 12.31 -16.86 24.27
C LEU A 126 11.27 -17.05 25.40
N PRO A 127 10.40 -18.09 25.32
CA PRO A 127 10.43 -19.19 24.36
C PRO A 127 9.63 -18.93 23.07
N THR A 128 10.26 -19.10 21.91
CA THR A 128 9.59 -18.96 20.60
C THR A 128 8.35 -19.84 20.44
N GLY A 129 7.32 -19.28 19.82
CA GLY A 129 6.04 -19.89 19.49
C GLY A 129 4.95 -19.68 20.54
N ASP A 130 5.19 -18.83 21.56
CA ASP A 130 4.14 -18.37 22.48
C ASP A 130 3.52 -17.03 22.07
N GLU A 131 4.12 -16.36 21.09
CA GLU A 131 3.56 -15.26 20.31
C GLU A 131 2.43 -15.69 19.35
N HIS A 132 1.62 -14.73 18.94
CA HIS A 132 0.65 -14.94 17.86
C HIS A 132 1.32 -15.06 16.48
N THR A 133 0.56 -15.53 15.49
CA THR A 133 1.01 -15.53 14.09
C THR A 133 0.85 -14.14 13.49
N ASP A 134 1.88 -13.63 12.82
CA ASP A 134 1.87 -12.35 12.10
C ASP A 134 0.59 -12.20 11.27
N ASN A 135 -0.12 -11.08 11.48
CA ASN A 135 -1.39 -10.81 10.79
C ASN A 135 -1.60 -9.31 10.47
N CYS A 136 -0.63 -8.46 10.80
CA CYS A 136 -0.72 -7.03 10.53
C CYS A 136 0.63 -6.45 10.09
N ILE A 137 0.60 -5.22 9.55
CA ILE A 137 1.79 -4.52 9.05
C ILE A 137 2.87 -4.41 10.14
N ALA A 138 2.47 -4.15 11.38
CA ALA A 138 3.39 -4.00 12.51
C ALA A 138 4.14 -5.30 12.87
N ASP A 139 3.53 -6.47 12.71
CA ASP A 139 4.20 -7.76 12.91
C ASP A 139 5.30 -7.96 11.88
N TYR A 140 4.94 -7.81 10.59
CA TYR A 140 5.90 -7.97 9.50
C TYR A 140 6.99 -6.88 9.48
N MET A 141 6.80 -5.80 10.24
CA MET A 141 7.78 -4.72 10.46
C MET A 141 8.60 -4.90 11.75
N ALA A 142 8.31 -5.94 12.55
CA ALA A 142 8.87 -6.17 13.88
C ALA A 142 8.75 -4.94 14.81
N THR A 143 7.66 -4.18 14.65
CA THR A 143 7.42 -2.97 15.45
C THR A 143 7.31 -3.32 16.94
N SER A 144 8.00 -2.57 17.79
CA SER A 144 8.08 -2.76 19.25
C SER A 144 8.67 -4.10 19.73
N GLN A 145 9.14 -4.97 18.84
CA GLN A 145 9.68 -6.27 19.25
C GLN A 145 11.01 -6.08 19.98
N SER A 146 11.03 -6.45 21.26
CA SER A 146 12.20 -6.32 22.13
C SER A 146 13.41 -7.14 21.66
N PHE A 147 13.19 -8.29 21.02
CA PHE A 147 14.25 -9.12 20.42
C PHE A 147 15.05 -8.35 19.35
N GLU A 148 14.37 -7.48 18.60
CA GLU A 148 14.98 -6.59 17.59
C GLU A 148 15.50 -5.27 18.19
N GLY A 149 15.40 -5.09 19.51
CA GLY A 149 15.78 -3.87 20.21
C GLY A 149 14.86 -2.67 19.91
N ASN A 150 13.62 -2.92 19.50
CA ASN A 150 12.62 -1.89 19.29
C ASN A 150 11.85 -1.63 20.61
N TYR A 151 11.86 -0.39 21.07
CA TYR A 151 10.98 0.07 22.16
C TYR A 151 9.55 0.25 21.65
N TYR A 152 8.60 0.53 22.54
CA TYR A 152 7.22 0.87 22.19
C TYR A 152 7.14 1.86 21.01
N GLY A 153 6.61 1.38 19.88
CA GLY A 153 6.38 2.15 18.66
C GLY A 153 7.56 2.24 17.70
N TRP A 154 8.73 1.71 18.07
CA TRP A 154 9.94 1.78 17.27
C TRP A 154 9.96 0.70 16.19
N SER A 155 10.64 0.96 15.08
CA SER A 155 10.83 0.00 13.98
C SER A 155 12.13 0.30 13.27
N TRP A 156 12.76 -0.72 12.69
CA TRP A 156 13.94 -0.51 11.86
C TRP A 156 13.56 -0.14 10.42
N SER A 157 14.34 0.79 9.87
CA SER A 157 14.34 1.14 8.44
C SER A 157 14.59 -0.03 7.50
N SER A 158 15.23 -1.12 7.94
CA SER A 158 15.43 -2.34 7.17
C SER A 158 14.13 -3.12 6.97
N ASP A 159 13.18 -2.98 7.88
CA ASP A 159 12.03 -3.89 7.99
C ASP A 159 10.85 -3.38 7.16
N ILE A 160 10.90 -2.13 6.67
CA ILE A 160 9.89 -1.56 5.77
C ILE A 160 9.70 -2.40 4.50
N ILE A 161 10.79 -2.97 3.95
CA ILE A 161 10.71 -3.83 2.77
C ILE A 161 9.98 -5.13 3.13
N ASN A 162 10.37 -5.77 4.25
CA ASN A 162 9.74 -7.01 4.70
C ASN A 162 8.25 -6.78 4.97
N ALA A 163 7.92 -5.76 5.75
CA ALA A 163 6.56 -5.36 6.11
C ALA A 163 5.66 -5.25 4.87
N HIS A 164 6.08 -4.46 3.88
CA HIS A 164 5.31 -4.29 2.65
C HIS A 164 5.16 -5.61 1.87
N THR A 165 6.25 -6.36 1.69
CA THR A 165 6.21 -7.57 0.84
C THR A 165 5.42 -8.71 1.47
N GLN A 166 5.61 -8.95 2.77
CA GLN A 166 4.97 -10.06 3.49
C GLN A 166 3.51 -9.76 3.81
N PHE A 167 3.18 -8.53 4.24
CA PHE A 167 1.78 -8.15 4.48
C PHE A 167 0.94 -8.34 3.22
N LEU A 168 1.41 -7.84 2.07
CA LEU A 168 0.68 -8.03 0.81
C LEU A 168 0.55 -9.51 0.46
N SER A 169 1.63 -10.29 0.51
CA SER A 169 1.59 -11.70 0.08
C SER A 169 0.77 -12.61 0.97
N ASN A 170 0.66 -12.28 2.26
CA ASN A 170 0.05 -13.17 3.25
C ASN A 170 -1.37 -12.74 3.62
N GLU A 171 -1.64 -11.43 3.66
CA GLU A 171 -2.92 -10.89 4.14
C GLU A 171 -3.85 -10.39 3.02
N THR A 172 -3.38 -10.38 1.76
CA THR A 172 -4.11 -9.79 0.64
C THR A 172 -3.97 -10.65 -0.63
N PRO A 173 -4.78 -10.43 -1.68
CA PRO A 173 -4.58 -11.10 -2.97
C PRO A 173 -3.43 -10.51 -3.80
N TYR A 174 -2.67 -9.55 -3.25
CA TYR A 174 -1.65 -8.79 -3.97
C TYR A 174 -0.23 -9.23 -3.65
N THR A 175 0.70 -8.80 -4.48
CA THR A 175 2.12 -8.82 -4.15
C THR A 175 2.70 -7.44 -4.37
N GLY A 176 3.92 -7.21 -3.94
CA GLY A 176 4.53 -5.92 -4.16
C GLY A 176 6.03 -5.92 -4.04
N THR A 177 6.63 -4.80 -4.42
CA THR A 177 8.05 -4.53 -4.17
C THR A 177 8.18 -3.18 -3.48
N CYS A 178 9.19 -3.08 -2.62
CA CYS A 178 9.59 -1.85 -1.96
C CYS A 178 11.06 -1.61 -2.29
N GLN A 179 11.40 -0.37 -2.64
CA GLN A 179 12.78 0.03 -2.90
C GLN A 179 13.20 1.09 -1.89
N TYR A 180 14.35 0.85 -1.27
CA TYR A 180 15.02 1.80 -0.38
C TYR A 180 15.94 2.72 -1.19
N TYR A 181 15.94 4.00 -0.83
CA TYR A 181 16.94 4.97 -1.26
C TYR A 181 17.47 5.76 -0.06
N ALA A 182 18.79 5.82 0.06
CA ALA A 182 19.42 6.83 0.90
C ALA A 182 19.09 8.22 0.31
N PHE A 183 18.80 9.22 1.15
CA PHE A 183 18.37 10.53 0.64
C PHE A 183 19.35 11.14 -0.37
N ALA A 184 20.66 10.98 -0.11
CA ALA A 184 21.72 11.50 -0.99
C ALA A 184 21.68 10.93 -2.43
N SER A 185 21.02 9.78 -2.67
CA SER A 185 20.84 9.20 -4.00
C SER A 185 19.46 9.47 -4.61
N PHE A 186 18.56 10.17 -3.90
CA PHE A 186 17.19 10.42 -4.34
C PHE A 186 16.92 11.92 -4.54
N SER A 187 17.09 12.37 -5.78
CA SER A 187 16.94 13.79 -6.14
C SER A 187 15.50 14.28 -5.98
N PHE A 188 15.33 15.59 -5.77
CA PHE A 188 13.99 16.20 -5.75
C PHE A 188 13.23 16.00 -7.07
N ALA A 189 13.93 15.94 -8.21
CA ALA A 189 13.30 15.63 -9.50
C ALA A 189 12.74 14.20 -9.55
N SER A 190 13.45 13.24 -8.96
CA SER A 190 12.96 11.86 -8.82
C SER A 190 11.75 11.79 -7.89
N PHE A 191 11.76 12.58 -6.81
CA PHE A 191 10.63 12.70 -5.89
C PHE A 191 9.39 13.27 -6.59
N MET A 192 9.52 14.40 -7.31
CA MET A 192 8.42 14.96 -8.10
C MET A 192 7.87 13.93 -9.10
N ALA A 193 8.73 13.17 -9.78
CA ALA A 193 8.28 12.15 -10.73
C ALA A 193 7.44 11.03 -10.08
N GLN A 194 7.68 10.67 -8.81
CA GLN A 194 6.81 9.73 -8.08
C GLN A 194 5.46 10.38 -7.74
N MET A 195 5.49 11.62 -7.24
CA MET A 195 4.28 12.35 -6.87
C MET A 195 3.38 12.59 -8.09
N ASP A 196 3.94 13.06 -9.21
CA ASP A 196 3.24 13.28 -10.48
C ASP A 196 2.64 11.99 -11.06
N ALA A 197 3.22 10.83 -10.72
CA ALA A 197 2.73 9.52 -11.10
C ALA A 197 1.71 8.94 -10.10
N ASN A 198 1.25 9.74 -9.12
CA ASN A 198 0.38 9.32 -8.02
C ASN A 198 0.92 8.12 -7.23
N LYS A 199 2.21 8.14 -6.91
CA LYS A 199 2.84 7.09 -6.11
C LYS A 199 3.23 7.65 -4.74
N PRO A 200 2.38 7.51 -3.71
CA PRO A 200 2.77 7.91 -2.36
C PRO A 200 3.98 7.09 -1.90
N MET A 201 4.79 7.71 -1.07
CA MET A 201 6.07 7.18 -0.60
C MET A 201 6.15 7.24 0.92
N MET A 202 7.18 6.63 1.50
CA MET A 202 7.52 6.83 2.91
C MET A 202 8.90 7.47 3.03
N ALA A 203 9.13 8.15 4.15
CA ALA A 203 10.46 8.60 4.56
C ALA A 203 10.71 8.33 6.03
N LEU A 204 11.98 8.12 6.38
CA LEU A 204 12.48 8.20 7.75
C LEU A 204 13.15 9.57 7.92
N VAL A 205 12.72 10.32 8.92
CA VAL A 205 13.14 11.71 9.17
C VAL A 205 13.69 11.90 10.57
N ASP A 206 14.52 12.93 10.71
CA ASP A 206 14.93 13.57 11.97
C ASP A 206 13.95 14.69 12.25
N THR A 207 13.19 14.62 13.33
CA THR A 207 12.13 15.59 13.65
C THR A 207 12.62 16.76 14.49
N ASP A 208 13.68 16.56 15.29
CA ASP A 208 14.12 17.51 16.30
C ASP A 208 15.46 18.18 16.02
N ASP A 209 16.07 17.88 14.87
CA ASP A 209 17.30 18.46 14.34
C ASP A 209 18.61 18.00 14.98
N ASP A 210 18.61 16.89 15.72
CA ASP A 210 19.81 16.38 16.40
C ASP A 210 20.75 15.55 15.51
N GLY A 211 20.35 15.26 14.27
CA GLY A 211 21.10 14.48 13.29
C GLY A 211 20.88 12.96 13.38
N PHE A 212 19.95 12.50 14.20
CA PHE A 212 19.51 11.10 14.31
C PHE A 212 18.07 10.93 13.82
N THR A 213 17.72 9.71 13.45
CA THR A 213 16.38 9.43 12.91
C THR A 213 15.36 9.23 14.00
N ASP A 214 14.14 9.70 13.75
CA ASP A 214 13.09 9.77 14.75
C ASP A 214 11.78 9.13 14.31
N HIS A 215 11.34 9.41 13.09
CA HIS A 215 9.94 9.21 12.74
C HIS A 215 9.77 8.78 11.28
N PHE A 216 8.83 7.86 11.05
CA PHE A 216 8.38 7.54 9.70
C PHE A 216 7.16 8.39 9.32
N ILE A 217 7.15 8.86 8.07
CA ILE A 217 6.06 9.67 7.52
C ILE A 217 5.63 9.16 6.15
N THR A 218 4.42 9.52 5.74
CA THR A 218 3.91 9.27 4.39
C THR A 218 4.05 10.52 3.54
N LEU A 219 4.83 10.45 2.46
CA LEU A 219 5.01 11.52 1.49
C LEU A 219 3.91 11.45 0.44
N ILE A 220 3.24 12.58 0.21
CA ILE A 220 2.01 12.66 -0.61
C ILE A 220 2.01 13.82 -1.60
N GLY A 221 3.07 14.60 -1.66
CA GLY A 221 3.13 15.73 -2.58
C GLY A 221 4.40 16.55 -2.44
N TYR A 222 4.46 17.65 -3.17
CA TYR A 222 5.58 18.58 -3.15
C TYR A 222 5.13 20.01 -3.37
N LYS A 223 6.02 20.95 -3.01
CA LYS A 223 5.89 22.36 -3.34
C LYS A 223 7.26 22.95 -3.61
N GLN A 224 7.38 23.76 -4.66
CA GLN A 224 8.52 24.64 -4.90
C GLN A 224 8.04 26.06 -4.64
N GLU A 225 8.58 26.73 -3.63
CA GLU A 225 8.19 28.07 -3.24
C GLU A 225 9.42 28.93 -2.95
N ALA A 226 9.48 30.11 -3.56
CA ALA A 226 10.59 31.08 -3.45
C ALA A 226 12.00 30.48 -3.64
N GLY A 227 12.13 29.41 -4.43
CA GLY A 227 13.40 28.71 -4.66
C GLY A 227 13.74 27.60 -3.65
N THR A 228 12.89 27.35 -2.66
CA THR A 228 12.99 26.23 -1.72
C THR A 228 12.08 25.09 -2.17
N ASN A 229 12.57 23.85 -2.04
CA ASN A 229 11.82 22.65 -2.32
C ASN A 229 11.25 22.09 -1.01
N TYR A 230 9.97 21.73 -1.00
CA TYR A 230 9.27 21.14 0.12
C TYR A 230 8.63 19.83 -0.30
N TYR A 231 8.59 18.86 0.62
CA TYR A 231 7.71 17.71 0.53
C TYR A 231 6.43 17.95 1.34
N ALA A 232 5.33 17.37 0.89
CA ALA A 232 4.07 17.32 1.63
C ALA A 232 3.92 15.94 2.27
N CYS A 233 3.52 15.87 3.53
CA CYS A 233 3.37 14.60 4.24
C CYS A 233 2.18 14.54 5.21
N TYR A 234 1.81 13.31 5.56
CA TYR A 234 1.13 13.00 6.81
C TYR A 234 2.16 12.51 7.84
N GLN A 235 2.14 13.10 9.03
CA GLN A 235 3.11 12.86 10.10
C GLN A 235 2.63 11.87 11.17
N THR A 236 1.51 11.18 10.95
CA THR A 236 0.87 10.25 11.90
C THR A 236 0.32 10.85 13.21
N TRP A 237 0.72 12.05 13.63
CA TRP A 237 0.19 12.70 14.84
C TRP A 237 -1.07 13.56 14.63
N ASP A 238 -1.51 13.75 13.38
CA ASP A 238 -2.79 14.35 13.04
C ASP A 238 -3.23 13.94 11.62
N TYR A 239 -4.34 14.50 11.15
CA TYR A 239 -4.95 14.20 9.85
C TYR A 239 -4.69 15.25 8.76
N THR A 240 -3.80 16.22 9.03
CA THR A 240 -3.56 17.37 8.17
C THR A 240 -2.26 17.22 7.38
N VAL A 241 -2.19 17.92 6.25
CA VAL A 241 -1.01 17.90 5.39
C VAL A 241 -0.01 18.94 5.88
N HIS A 242 1.22 18.51 6.11
CA HIS A 242 2.32 19.37 6.50
C HIS A 242 3.34 19.49 5.37
N TYR A 243 4.04 20.62 5.33
CA TYR A 243 5.12 20.84 4.36
C TYR A 243 6.42 21.08 5.11
N TYR A 244 7.46 20.31 4.77
CA TYR A 244 8.81 20.49 5.32
C TYR A 244 9.82 20.57 4.20
N GLU A 245 10.97 21.19 4.47
CA GLU A 245 12.00 21.36 3.45
C GLU A 245 12.54 20.01 2.99
N TYR A 246 12.66 19.82 1.68
CA TYR A 246 13.27 18.63 1.09
C TYR A 246 14.79 18.72 1.23
N ALA A 247 15.27 18.40 2.43
CA ALA A 247 16.67 18.48 2.82
C ALA A 247 17.14 17.18 3.46
N GLN A 248 18.44 16.95 3.40
CA GLN A 248 19.06 15.81 4.08
C GLN A 248 19.09 16.08 5.59
N ILE A 249 18.84 15.05 6.38
CA ILE A 249 19.13 15.02 7.82
C ILE A 249 20.51 15.61 8.16
N ALA A 250 20.56 16.52 9.12
CA ALA A 250 21.76 17.13 9.65
C ALA A 250 21.43 17.87 10.95
N VAL A 251 22.45 18.09 11.80
CA VAL A 251 22.29 18.94 12.99
C VAL A 251 21.79 20.33 12.59
N GLY A 252 20.67 20.76 13.17
CA GLY A 252 20.00 22.04 12.85
C GLY A 252 19.12 22.01 11.60
N GLN A 253 18.83 20.83 11.03
CA GLN A 253 17.85 20.62 9.96
C GLN A 253 16.68 19.78 10.48
N PRO A 254 15.66 20.40 11.10
CA PRO A 254 14.48 19.67 11.53
C PRO A 254 13.73 19.13 10.32
N TRP A 255 13.08 17.99 10.51
CA TRP A 255 12.38 17.23 9.47
C TRP A 255 13.27 16.84 8.28
N GLY A 256 14.58 16.76 8.51
CA GLY A 256 15.55 16.33 7.51
C GLY A 256 15.39 14.84 7.19
N ILE A 257 15.48 14.50 5.91
CA ILE A 257 15.23 13.12 5.44
C ILE A 257 16.53 12.31 5.49
N TYR A 258 16.46 11.13 6.12
CA TYR A 258 17.51 10.13 6.12
C TYR A 258 17.39 9.20 4.90
N SER A 259 16.21 8.62 4.71
CA SER A 259 15.91 7.69 3.64
C SER A 259 14.48 7.83 3.14
N VAL A 260 14.25 7.34 1.92
CA VAL A 260 12.92 7.26 1.31
C VAL A 260 12.66 5.88 0.74
N TYR A 261 11.38 5.54 0.65
CA TYR A 261 10.90 4.24 0.17
C TYR A 261 9.86 4.45 -0.91
N THR A 262 10.03 3.76 -2.04
CA THR A 262 9.03 3.71 -3.10
C THR A 262 8.38 2.34 -3.13
N PHE A 263 7.09 2.30 -3.42
CA PHE A 263 6.29 1.10 -3.37
C PHE A 263 5.67 0.79 -4.72
N THR A 264 5.57 -0.50 -5.03
CA THR A 264 4.74 -1.01 -6.11
C THR A 264 3.83 -2.06 -5.53
N VAL A 265 2.52 -1.89 -5.66
CA VAL A 265 1.57 -2.97 -5.45
C VAL A 265 1.23 -3.51 -6.83
N ASN A 266 1.51 -4.78 -7.03
CA ASN A 266 1.08 -5.50 -8.21
C ASN A 266 -0.22 -6.18 -7.83
N GLY A 267 -1.25 -6.00 -8.67
CA GLY A 267 -2.29 -7.00 -8.83
C GLY A 267 -1.62 -8.35 -8.71
N GLY A 268 -2.01 -9.19 -7.74
CA GLY A 268 -1.71 -10.60 -7.90
C GLY A 268 -2.08 -10.94 -9.33
N SER A 269 -1.29 -11.79 -10.01
CA SER A 269 -1.92 -12.64 -11.02
C SER A 269 -3.23 -13.02 -10.40
N SER A 270 -4.35 -12.68 -11.02
CA SER A 270 -5.65 -13.16 -10.60
C SER A 270 -5.39 -14.57 -10.09
N ILE A 271 -5.56 -14.80 -8.78
CA ILE A 271 -5.98 -16.13 -8.40
C ILE A 271 -7.22 -16.22 -9.24
N ASP A 272 -7.12 -16.95 -10.37
CA ASP A 272 -8.21 -17.04 -11.31
C ASP A 272 -9.43 -17.24 -10.43
N GLU A 273 -10.35 -16.26 -10.39
CA GLU A 273 -11.74 -16.64 -10.17
C GLU A 273 -11.87 -17.79 -11.15
N PRO A 274 -12.08 -19.04 -10.69
CA PRO A 274 -11.91 -20.19 -11.54
C PRO A 274 -12.67 -19.89 -12.81
N GLU A 275 -11.95 -19.63 -13.91
CA GLU A 275 -12.60 -19.13 -15.11
C GLU A 275 -13.39 -20.33 -15.57
N ILE A 276 -14.68 -20.33 -15.26
CA ILE A 276 -15.54 -21.45 -15.58
C ILE A 276 -15.43 -21.62 -17.09
N GLU A 277 -14.97 -22.80 -17.50
CA GLU A 277 -14.86 -23.12 -18.92
C GLU A 277 -16.29 -23.22 -19.45
N LEU A 278 -16.73 -22.13 -20.08
CA LEU A 278 -18.08 -21.96 -20.57
C LEU A 278 -18.05 -21.80 -22.09
N SER A 279 -18.66 -22.76 -22.77
CA SER A 279 -18.82 -22.72 -24.22
C SER A 279 -20.27 -22.41 -24.59
N LEU A 280 -20.42 -21.43 -25.49
CA LEU A 280 -21.72 -20.97 -26.00
C LEU A 280 -21.77 -21.23 -27.50
N TYR A 281 -22.70 -22.08 -27.94
CA TYR A 281 -22.81 -22.39 -29.36
C TYR A 281 -24.24 -22.74 -29.80
N PRO A 282 -24.60 -22.42 -31.05
CA PRO A 282 -23.83 -21.57 -31.96
C PRO A 282 -23.78 -20.11 -31.43
N ASN A 283 -22.73 -19.37 -31.74
CA ASN A 283 -22.69 -17.92 -31.54
C ASN A 283 -22.00 -17.34 -32.78
N PRO A 284 -22.72 -16.67 -33.71
CA PRO A 284 -24.12 -16.21 -33.59
C PRO A 284 -25.19 -17.33 -33.58
N VAL A 285 -26.36 -17.07 -32.99
CA VAL A 285 -27.50 -18.01 -32.82
C VAL A 285 -28.79 -17.44 -33.41
N SER A 286 -29.68 -18.30 -33.92
CA SER A 286 -31.01 -17.88 -34.42
C SER A 286 -32.20 -18.41 -33.61
N GLU A 287 -32.07 -19.58 -32.98
CA GLU A 287 -33.19 -20.22 -32.26
C GLU A 287 -32.75 -20.79 -30.90
N MET A 288 -31.86 -21.78 -30.88
CA MET A 288 -31.45 -22.46 -29.65
C MET A 288 -29.98 -22.22 -29.35
N LEU A 289 -29.67 -21.58 -28.22
CA LEU A 289 -28.30 -21.44 -27.74
C LEU A 289 -28.00 -22.57 -26.75
N THR A 290 -26.90 -23.28 -26.98
CA THR A 290 -26.37 -24.28 -26.04
C THR A 290 -25.32 -23.64 -25.16
N ILE A 291 -25.46 -23.85 -23.86
CA ILE A 291 -24.55 -23.44 -22.80
C ILE A 291 -23.96 -24.73 -22.22
N ASN A 292 -22.65 -24.89 -22.30
CA ASN A 292 -21.97 -26.06 -21.77
C ASN A 292 -20.81 -25.61 -20.86
N SER A 293 -20.76 -26.21 -19.67
CA SER A 293 -19.69 -26.03 -18.70
C SER A 293 -19.58 -27.28 -17.84
N ALA A 294 -18.35 -27.80 -17.70
CA ALA A 294 -18.07 -28.92 -16.81
C ALA A 294 -18.16 -28.51 -15.33
N ASP A 295 -17.81 -27.25 -15.02
CA ASP A 295 -17.72 -26.73 -13.66
C ASP A 295 -19.10 -26.47 -13.02
N LEU A 296 -20.11 -26.25 -13.86
CA LEU A 296 -21.50 -25.99 -13.44
C LEU A 296 -22.35 -27.27 -13.37
N ASN A 297 -21.79 -28.45 -13.61
CA ASN A 297 -22.55 -29.70 -13.66
C ASN A 297 -23.08 -30.11 -12.26
N GLY A 298 -24.40 -30.24 -12.13
CA GLY A 298 -25.12 -30.51 -10.89
C GLY A 298 -25.40 -29.25 -10.06
N GLN A 299 -25.23 -28.05 -10.63
CA GLN A 299 -25.51 -26.78 -9.96
C GLN A 299 -26.82 -26.15 -10.46
N ASP A 300 -27.53 -25.49 -9.55
CA ASP A 300 -28.63 -24.59 -9.89
C ASP A 300 -28.06 -23.33 -10.56
N VAL A 301 -28.51 -23.05 -11.78
CA VAL A 301 -28.11 -21.87 -12.54
C VAL A 301 -29.33 -21.02 -12.92
N THR A 302 -29.16 -19.70 -12.87
CA THR A 302 -30.13 -18.73 -13.40
C THR A 302 -29.47 -17.89 -14.47
N ILE A 303 -30.05 -17.93 -15.66
CA ILE A 303 -29.61 -17.19 -16.84
C ILE A 303 -30.48 -15.95 -17.00
N TYR A 304 -29.83 -14.82 -17.21
CA TYR A 304 -30.43 -13.55 -17.56
C TYR A 304 -29.85 -13.07 -18.89
N VAL A 305 -30.69 -12.59 -19.79
CA VAL A 305 -30.25 -11.97 -21.05
C VAL A 305 -30.73 -10.53 -21.08
N PHE A 306 -29.81 -9.61 -21.30
CA PHE A 306 -30.04 -8.17 -21.35
C PHE A 306 -29.76 -7.64 -22.76
N ASN A 307 -30.60 -6.72 -23.24
CA ASN A 307 -30.29 -5.97 -24.46
C ASN A 307 -29.22 -4.90 -24.20
N THR A 308 -28.77 -4.19 -25.26
CA THR A 308 -27.74 -3.14 -25.17
C THR A 308 -28.12 -1.93 -24.30
N THR A 309 -29.40 -1.78 -23.94
CA THR A 309 -29.87 -0.73 -23.01
C THR A 309 -29.91 -1.20 -21.55
N GLY A 310 -29.52 -2.46 -21.27
CA GLY A 310 -29.56 -3.05 -19.93
C GLY A 310 -30.93 -3.59 -19.51
N GLN A 311 -31.90 -3.67 -20.43
CA GLN A 311 -33.22 -4.23 -20.14
C GLN A 311 -33.15 -5.77 -20.18
N LEU A 312 -33.65 -6.43 -19.14
CA LEU A 312 -33.83 -7.88 -19.10
C LEU A 312 -34.89 -8.31 -20.13
N VAL A 313 -34.49 -9.15 -21.08
CA VAL A 313 -35.34 -9.65 -22.17
C VAL A 313 -35.65 -11.15 -22.07
N LEU A 314 -34.82 -11.92 -21.37
CA LEU A 314 -35.03 -13.34 -21.12
C LEU A 314 -34.48 -13.74 -19.75
N GLN A 315 -35.20 -14.62 -19.04
CA GLN A 315 -34.74 -15.27 -17.82
C GLN A 315 -35.06 -16.76 -17.86
N HIS A 316 -34.11 -17.60 -17.45
CA HIS A 316 -34.29 -19.05 -17.37
C HIS A 316 -33.56 -19.60 -16.14
N ALA A 317 -34.24 -20.37 -15.30
CA ALA A 317 -33.63 -21.01 -14.12
C ALA A 317 -33.77 -22.52 -14.23
N ASN A 318 -32.65 -23.24 -14.07
CA ASN A 318 -32.63 -24.70 -14.16
C ASN A 318 -31.38 -25.27 -13.49
N GLU A 319 -31.38 -26.56 -13.20
CA GLU A 319 -30.17 -27.28 -12.78
C GLU A 319 -29.39 -27.72 -14.04
N MET A 320 -28.08 -27.44 -14.08
CA MET A 320 -27.26 -27.76 -15.26
C MET A 320 -26.69 -29.18 -15.16
N TYR A 321 -27.00 -30.03 -16.14
CA TYR A 321 -26.37 -31.36 -16.28
C TYR A 321 -25.73 -31.48 -17.67
N GLY A 322 -24.41 -31.31 -17.74
CA GLY A 322 -23.63 -31.30 -18.97
C GLY A 322 -23.85 -30.03 -19.82
N SER A 323 -25.03 -29.91 -20.44
CA SER A 323 -25.39 -28.74 -21.26
C SER A 323 -26.83 -28.31 -21.04
N LEU A 324 -27.06 -27.00 -21.03
CA LEU A 324 -28.36 -26.37 -20.97
C LEU A 324 -28.67 -25.68 -22.30
N GLN A 325 -29.91 -25.76 -22.77
CA GLN A 325 -30.35 -25.08 -23.97
C GLN A 325 -31.36 -24.00 -23.62
N ILE A 326 -31.19 -22.80 -24.19
CA ILE A 326 -32.14 -21.71 -24.08
C ILE A 326 -32.69 -21.34 -25.46
N ASP A 327 -34.00 -21.11 -25.54
CA ASP A 327 -34.69 -20.64 -26.74
C ASP A 327 -34.63 -19.12 -26.80
N VAL A 328 -33.95 -18.61 -27.83
CA VAL A 328 -33.76 -17.18 -28.12
C VAL A 328 -34.52 -16.73 -29.37
N SER A 329 -35.34 -17.61 -29.97
CA SER A 329 -36.07 -17.33 -31.23
C SER A 329 -37.05 -16.15 -31.13
N GLY A 330 -37.44 -15.77 -29.91
CA GLY A 330 -38.30 -14.62 -29.63
C GLY A 330 -37.58 -13.27 -29.53
N LEU A 331 -36.25 -13.24 -29.67
CA LEU A 331 -35.45 -12.02 -29.54
C LEU A 331 -35.07 -11.47 -30.92
N ASP A 332 -35.09 -10.14 -31.07
CA ASP A 332 -34.68 -9.48 -32.31
C ASP A 332 -33.18 -9.65 -32.55
N ALA A 333 -32.77 -9.69 -33.83
CA ALA A 333 -31.36 -9.78 -34.21
C ALA A 333 -30.53 -8.62 -33.61
N GLY A 334 -29.41 -8.95 -32.98
CA GLY A 334 -28.60 -7.96 -32.25
C GLY A 334 -27.60 -8.57 -31.28
N VAL A 335 -26.89 -7.71 -30.56
CA VAL A 335 -25.92 -8.09 -29.52
C VAL A 335 -26.62 -8.02 -28.16
N TYR A 336 -26.41 -9.06 -27.35
CA TYR A 336 -26.97 -9.18 -26.00
C TYR A 336 -25.89 -9.56 -25.00
N MET A 337 -26.09 -9.11 -23.76
CA MET A 337 -25.29 -9.52 -22.62
C MET A 337 -26.03 -10.65 -21.89
N MET A 338 -25.44 -11.84 -21.84
CA MET A 338 -25.94 -12.94 -21.04
C MET A 338 -25.18 -13.02 -19.72
N GLN A 339 -25.90 -13.14 -18.62
CA GLN A 339 -25.37 -13.38 -17.28
C GLN A 339 -25.86 -14.74 -16.79
N ILE A 340 -24.95 -15.56 -16.27
CA ILE A 340 -25.24 -16.85 -15.65
C ILE A 340 -24.87 -16.74 -14.17
N GLN A 341 -25.86 -16.81 -13.30
CA GLN A 341 -25.69 -16.82 -11.85
C GLN A 341 -25.80 -18.25 -11.33
N TYR A 342 -24.88 -18.65 -10.45
CA TYR A 342 -24.86 -19.94 -9.77
C TYR A 342 -24.55 -19.72 -8.28
N ALA A 343 -24.40 -20.79 -7.50
CA ALA A 343 -24.26 -20.69 -6.03
C ALA A 343 -23.07 -19.83 -5.61
N ASP A 344 -21.94 -19.97 -6.31
CA ASP A 344 -20.65 -19.41 -5.91
C ASP A 344 -20.23 -18.20 -6.76
N GLY A 345 -21.07 -17.70 -7.67
CA GLY A 345 -20.70 -16.54 -8.49
C GLY A 345 -21.62 -16.18 -9.67
N VAL A 346 -21.11 -15.28 -10.51
CA VAL A 346 -21.75 -14.81 -11.74
C VAL A 346 -20.75 -14.79 -12.88
N VAL A 347 -21.16 -15.29 -14.06
CA VAL A 347 -20.37 -15.24 -15.30
C VAL A 347 -21.14 -14.46 -16.36
N ASN A 348 -20.49 -13.49 -17.02
CA ASN A 348 -21.07 -12.71 -18.11
C ASN A 348 -20.48 -13.14 -19.47
N ARG A 349 -21.30 -13.22 -20.51
CA ARG A 349 -20.90 -13.56 -21.90
C ARG A 349 -21.72 -12.82 -22.94
N GLU A 350 -21.06 -12.29 -23.96
CA GLU A 350 -21.71 -11.67 -25.10
C GLU A 350 -22.24 -12.76 -26.05
N ILE A 351 -23.48 -12.59 -26.51
CA ILE A 351 -24.09 -13.44 -27.53
C ILE A 351 -24.66 -12.57 -28.66
N VAL A 352 -24.60 -13.10 -29.88
CA VAL A 352 -25.12 -12.45 -31.08
C VAL A 352 -26.31 -13.25 -31.61
N ILE A 353 -27.46 -12.60 -31.74
CA ILE A 353 -28.70 -13.19 -32.29
C ILE A 353 -28.85 -12.75 -33.75
N GLN A 354 -29.22 -13.69 -34.64
CA GLN A 354 -29.40 -13.48 -36.08
C GLN A 354 -30.81 -13.71 -36.58
#